data_AF-A0A1C7WA80-F1
#
_entry.id   AF-A0A1C7WA80-F1
#
_cell.length_a   1.000
_cell.length_b   1.000
_cell.length_c   1.000
_cell.angle_alpha   90.00
_cell.angle_beta   90.00
_cell.angle_gamma   90.00
#
_symmetry.space_group_name_H-M   'P 1'
#
loop_
_entity.id
_entity.type
_entity.pdbx_description
1 polymer ?
#
loop_
_entity_poly.entity_id
_entity_poly.type
_entity_poly.pdbx_seq_one_letter_code
_entity_poly.pdbx_strand_id
1 'polypeptide(L)' 'MILDAGKQGDNDAYNMLNEDNTTKMPYTLSIDQEGTSIIKPNQPVKITSSGDVSLYAKATVPQNAQAGKYTDTIEATISW' A
#
# COMPACT_ATOMS: atom_id res chain seq x y z
N MET A 1 14.79 -1.23 0.08
CA MET A 1 13.74 -0.20 0.27
C MET A 1 12.80 -0.67 1.37
N ILE A 2 12.25 0.23 2.16
CA ILE A 2 11.19 -0.04 3.14
C ILE A 2 10.03 0.90 2.83
N LEU A 3 8.80 0.39 2.81
CA LEU A 3 7.58 1.21 2.74
C LEU A 3 6.96 1.24 4.13
N ASP A 4 6.58 2.40 4.64
CA ASP A 4 5.85 2.52 5.90
C ASP A 4 4.41 1.96 5.78
N ALA A 5 3.63 2.00 6.85
CA ALA A 5 2.25 1.51 6.84
C ALA A 5 1.22 2.53 6.31
N GLY A 6 1.65 3.74 5.93
CA GLY A 6 0.75 4.86 5.76
C GLY A 6 0.08 5.30 7.06
N LYS A 7 -0.82 6.30 6.96
CA LYS A 7 -1.42 6.92 8.15
C LYS A 7 -2.42 6.01 8.86
N GLN A 8 -3.08 5.13 8.10
CA GLN A 8 -4.18 4.29 8.62
C GLN A 8 -3.86 2.79 8.65
N GLY A 9 -2.71 2.38 8.11
CA GLY A 9 -2.25 1.01 8.16
C GLY A 9 -1.62 0.65 9.50
N ASP A 10 -1.26 -0.62 9.58
CA ASP A 10 -0.53 -1.22 10.70
C ASP A 10 0.59 -2.12 10.14
N ASN A 11 1.16 -3.00 10.97
CA ASN A 11 2.26 -3.87 10.53
C ASN A 11 1.86 -4.94 9.51
N ASP A 12 0.55 -5.18 9.32
CA ASP A 12 0.04 -6.26 8.48
C ASP A 12 -0.80 -5.76 7.30
N ALA A 13 -1.31 -4.52 7.35
CA ALA A 13 -2.20 -3.99 6.32
C ALA A 13 -1.97 -2.50 6.01
N TYR A 14 -2.12 -2.15 4.73
CA TYR A 14 -2.30 -0.76 4.30
C TYR A 14 -3.79 -0.44 4.21
N ASN A 15 -4.16 0.80 4.54
CA ASN A 15 -5.54 1.25 4.48
C ASN A 15 -5.61 2.69 3.98
N MET A 16 -6.54 2.95 3.06
CA MET A 16 -6.96 4.30 2.73
C MET A 16 -8.09 4.75 3.65
N LEU A 17 -8.16 6.04 3.96
CA LEU A 17 -9.28 6.66 4.68
C LEU A 17 -10.21 7.36 3.70
N ASN A 18 -11.51 7.14 3.85
CA ASN A 18 -12.53 7.96 3.18
C ASN A 18 -12.45 9.42 3.68
N GLU A 19 -12.86 10.36 2.83
CA GLU A 19 -12.99 11.79 3.16
C GLU A 19 -13.91 12.08 4.37
N ASP A 20 -14.78 11.15 4.75
CA ASP A 20 -15.58 11.19 5.97
C ASP A 20 -14.78 10.95 7.26
N ASN A 21 -13.52 10.53 7.16
CA ASN A 21 -12.60 10.16 8.24
C ASN A 21 -13.01 8.96 9.12
N THR A 22 -13.97 8.15 8.69
CA THR A 22 -14.44 6.98 9.45
C THR A 22 -14.22 5.67 8.72
N THR A 23 -14.44 5.64 7.41
CA THR A 23 -14.41 4.39 6.66
C THR A 23 -13.00 4.10 6.13
N LYS A 24 -12.45 2.95 6.51
CA LYS A 24 -11.17 2.44 5.99
C LYS A 24 -11.40 1.49 4.80
N MET A 25 -10.53 1.57 3.80
CA MET A 25 -10.49 0.64 2.68
C MET A 25 -9.11 0.00 2.57
N PRO A 26 -9.00 -1.33 2.73
CA PRO A 26 -7.71 -2.01 2.65
C PRO A 26 -7.21 -2.04 1.19
N TYR A 27 -5.89 -2.01 1.04
CA TYR A 27 -5.23 -2.25 -0.23
C TYR A 27 -3.88 -2.95 -0.04
N THR A 28 -3.33 -3.46 -1.13
CA THR A 28 -2.04 -4.16 -1.15
C THR A 28 -1.08 -3.47 -2.10
N LEU A 29 0.21 -3.44 -1.75
CA LEU A 29 1.30 -3.05 -2.64
C LEU A 29 2.12 -4.28 -3.04
N SER A 30 2.53 -4.38 -4.30
CA SER A 30 3.41 -5.43 -4.83
C SER A 30 4.46 -4.87 -5.78
N ILE A 31 5.54 -5.63 -5.97
CA ILE A 31 6.59 -5.32 -6.98
C ILE A 31 6.31 -5.95 -8.36
N ASP A 32 5.24 -6.73 -8.47
CA ASP A 32 4.76 -7.32 -9.72
C ASP A 32 3.29 -6.99 -9.96
N GLN A 33 2.90 -7.04 -11.24
CA GLN A 33 1.56 -6.63 -11.69
C GLN A 33 0.49 -7.66 -11.31
N GLU A 34 0.88 -8.93 -11.16
CA GLU A 34 0.03 -10.04 -10.78
C GLU A 34 -0.44 -9.95 -9.33
N GLY A 35 0.32 -9.23 -8.48
CA GLY A 35 0.04 -9.07 -7.05
C GLY A 35 0.56 -10.24 -6.20
N THR A 36 1.57 -10.98 -6.67
CA THR A 36 2.10 -12.17 -5.97
C THR A 36 3.21 -11.81 -4.98
N SER A 37 4.07 -10.86 -5.31
CA SER A 37 5.17 -10.40 -4.46
C SER A 37 4.70 -9.21 -3.62
N ILE A 38 3.88 -9.52 -2.61
CA ILE A 38 3.29 -8.53 -1.69
C ILE A 38 4.38 -7.90 -0.82
N ILE A 39 4.37 -6.57 -0.73
CA ILE A 39 5.22 -5.79 0.16
C ILE A 39 4.47 -5.57 1.46
N LYS A 40 4.95 -6.15 2.56
CA LYS A 40 4.37 -5.87 3.88
C LYS A 40 4.85 -4.51 4.43
N PRO A 41 4.01 -3.79 5.19
CA PRO A 41 4.41 -2.57 5.87
C PRO A 41 5.66 -2.75 6.74
N ASN A 42 6.54 -1.76 6.73
CA ASN A 42 7.78 -1.71 7.52
C ASN A 42 8.75 -2.89 7.27
N GLN A 43 8.53 -3.69 6.22
CA GLN A 43 9.41 -4.80 5.87
C GLN A 43 10.38 -4.41 4.75
N PRO A 44 11.64 -4.86 4.82
CA PRO A 44 12.58 -4.64 3.76
C PRO A 44 12.15 -5.36 2.48
N VAL A 45 12.00 -4.60 1.40
CA VAL A 45 11.83 -5.11 0.04
C VAL A 45 13.20 -5.34 -0.55
N LYS A 46 13.44 -6.60 -0.95
CA LYS A 46 14.64 -6.98 -1.70
C LYS A 46 14.54 -6.46 -3.12
N ILE A 47 15.33 -5.43 -3.43
CA ILE A 47 15.51 -4.94 -4.79
C ILE A 47 16.60 -5.81 -5.42
N THR A 48 16.24 -6.61 -6.43
CA THR A 48 17.12 -7.64 -7.02
C THR A 48 17.87 -7.17 -8.26
N SER A 49 17.52 -6.01 -8.82
CA SER A 49 18.17 -5.41 -9.98
C SER A 49 18.39 -3.92 -9.75
N SER A 50 19.52 -3.39 -10.23
CA SER A 50 19.71 -1.95 -10.34
C SER A 50 18.75 -1.38 -11.39
N GLY A 51 18.07 -0.29 -11.08
CA GLY A 51 17.17 0.41 -12.01
C GLY A 51 15.82 0.75 -11.38
N ASP A 52 14.81 0.84 -12.22
CA ASP A 52 13.48 1.28 -11.83
C ASP A 52 12.79 0.27 -10.91
N VAL A 53 12.21 0.76 -9.82
CA VAL A 53 11.33 -0.02 -8.94
C VAL A 53 9.89 0.32 -9.30
N SER A 54 9.16 -0.67 -9.80
CA SER A 54 7.73 -0.53 -10.03
C SER A 54 6.94 -0.97 -8.81
N LEU A 55 5.91 -0.21 -8.46
CA LEU A 55 4.97 -0.52 -7.39
C LEU A 55 3.57 -0.62 -7.98
N TYR A 56 2.88 -1.71 -7.66
CA TYR A 56 1.51 -1.96 -8.11
C TYR A 56 0.59 -1.93 -6.89
N ALA A 57 -0.43 -1.08 -6.94
CA ALA A 57 -1.44 -0.99 -5.90
C ALA A 57 -2.72 -1.70 -6.34
N LYS A 58 -3.31 -2.50 -5.44
CA LYS A 58 -4.57 -3.19 -5.69
C LYS A 58 -5.50 -3.03 -4.50
N ALA A 59 -6.72 -2.59 -4.77
CA ALA A 59 -7.81 -2.50 -3.81
C ALA A 59 -9.06 -3.18 -4.38
N THR A 60 -9.84 -3.84 -3.53
CA THR A 60 -11.14 -4.38 -3.90
C THR A 60 -12.21 -3.49 -3.28
N VAL A 61 -13.03 -2.84 -4.10
CA VAL A 61 -14.14 -2.00 -3.63
C VAL A 61 -15.36 -2.90 -3.37
N PRO A 62 -15.79 -3.11 -2.11
CA PRO A 62 -16.98 -3.89 -1.83
C PRO A 62 -18.24 -3.16 -2.31
N GLN A 63 -19.30 -3.91 -2.65
CA GLN A 63 -20.54 -3.34 -3.22
C GLN A 63 -21.22 -2.33 -2.27
N ASN A 64 -21.04 -2.49 -0.96
CA ASN A 64 -21.55 -1.60 0.08
C ASN A 64 -20.50 -0.59 0.58
N ALA A 65 -19.41 -0.38 -0.16
CA ALA A 65 -18.45 0.66 0.18
C ALA A 65 -19.14 2.02 0.24
N GLN A 66 -18.86 2.80 1.28
CA GLN A 66 -19.31 4.17 1.35
C GLN A 66 -18.73 4.96 0.17
N ALA A 67 -19.58 5.71 -0.53
CA ALA A 67 -19.16 6.59 -1.61
C ALA A 67 -18.24 7.70 -1.08
N GLY A 68 -17.31 8.14 -1.92
CA GLY A 68 -16.37 9.21 -1.59
C GLY A 68 -14.95 8.89 -2.02
N LYS A 69 -14.05 9.84 -1.77
CA LYS A 69 -12.63 9.69 -2.05
C LYS A 69 -11.92 8.98 -0.90
N TYR A 70 -11.18 7.93 -1.21
CA TYR A 70 -10.30 7.24 -0.26
C TYR A 70 -8.84 7.63 -0.55
N THR A 71 -8.09 8.03 0.47
CA THR A 71 -6.70 8.46 0.31
C THR A 71 -5.80 7.83 1.38
N ASP A 72 -4.57 7.51 1.00
CA ASP A 72 -3.45 7.22 1.91
C ASP A 72 -2.19 7.91 1.40
N THR A 73 -1.16 8.01 2.23
CA THR A 73 0.17 8.51 1.85
C THR A 73 1.22 7.58 2.45
N ILE A 74 2.04 6.99 1.59
CA ILE A 74 3.09 6.04 1.97
C ILE A 74 4.45 6.73 1.87
N GLU A 75 5.25 6.59 2.91
CA GLU A 75 6.65 6.98 2.91
C GLU A 75 7.53 5.80 2.47
N ALA A 76 8.42 6.05 1.50
CA ALA A 76 9.38 5.07 1.01
C ALA A 76 10.79 5.47 1.43
N THR A 77 11.46 4.61 2.20
CA THR A 77 12.87 4.77 2.56
C THR A 77 13.75 3.90 1.65
N ILE A 78 14.68 4.53 0.94
CA ILE A 78 15.71 3.87 0.12
C ILE A 78 17.07 4.07 0.79
N SER A 79 17.84 3.00 0.95
CA SER A 79 19.16 3.03 1.60
C SER A 79 20.10 2.10 0.84
N TRP A 80 21.39 2.45 0.81
CA TRP A 80 22.47 1.76 0.11
C TRP A 80 23.68 1.55 1.01
#